data_AF-A0A922HTT0-F1
#
_entry.id   AF-A0A922HTT0-F1
#
_cell.length_a   1.000
_cell.length_b   1.000
_cell.length_c   1.000
_cell.angle_alpha   90.00
_cell.angle_beta   90.00
_cell.angle_gamma   90.00
#
_symmetry.space_group_name_H-M   'P 1'
#
loop_
_entity.id
_entity.type
_entity.pdbx_description
1 polymer ?
#
loop_
_entity_poly.entity_id
_entity_poly.type
_entity_poly.pdbx_seq_one_letter_code
_entity_poly.pdbx_strand_id
1 'polypeptide(L)'
;MTDKQLDHALDLMRRLPPQQIERNLGHLLDLVPDLCEDLLSSVDQPLKVARDKQSGKEYLLCDYNRDGDSYRSPWSNQYDPPLDDGNVPSEKLRQLEIDANHAFHLYREMYFEGGVSSVYFWDLDHGFAGVILIKKVGDGSKKIKGCWDSIHVVEVQEKSGGRNAHYKLTTTVMLWLQTNKQSSGTMNLGGSLTRQIEGDSAVTDAFSHIANIGKDGRGKLQKKVMKKECLTFADWPQDMENKIRSTLNEIYFGKTNNILNGLRSVNSLIELKAQEAVKTELAQALQKRQKGIVCVPKMFMFSFFFFFFNRVYCSN
;
A
#
# COMPACT_ATOMS: atom_id res chain seq x y z
N MET A 1 -2.36 -7.02 -32.25
CA MET A 1 -1.66 -5.73 -32.48
C MET A 1 -1.99 -4.73 -31.37
N THR A 2 -3.23 -4.71 -30.91
CA THR A 2 -3.73 -3.96 -29.73
C THR A 2 -2.92 -4.18 -28.45
N ASP A 3 -2.55 -5.43 -28.15
CA ASP A 3 -1.81 -5.78 -26.91
C ASP A 3 -0.45 -5.05 -26.79
N LYS A 4 0.31 -4.94 -27.89
CA LYS A 4 1.56 -4.17 -27.92
C LYS A 4 1.34 -2.66 -27.78
N GLN A 5 0.24 -2.15 -28.31
CA GLN A 5 -0.09 -0.74 -28.20
C GLN A 5 -0.45 -0.38 -26.76
N LEU A 6 -1.20 -1.26 -26.08
CA LEU A 6 -1.50 -1.12 -24.65
C LEU A 6 -0.21 -1.13 -23.81
N ASP A 7 0.70 -2.07 -24.04
CA ASP A 7 2.00 -2.11 -23.37
C ASP A 7 2.80 -0.81 -23.55
N HIS A 8 2.84 -0.27 -24.77
CA HIS A 8 3.53 0.99 -25.05
C HIS A 8 2.84 2.20 -24.41
N ALA A 9 1.51 2.22 -24.39
CA ALA A 9 0.72 3.26 -23.75
C ALA A 9 0.95 3.27 -22.23
N LEU A 10 0.97 2.09 -21.60
CA LEU A 10 1.30 1.95 -20.17
C LEU A 10 2.76 2.32 -19.88
N ASP A 11 3.71 1.94 -20.74
CA ASP A 11 5.12 2.36 -20.60
C ASP A 11 5.27 3.88 -20.73
N LEU A 12 4.53 4.52 -21.64
CA LEU A 12 4.52 5.97 -21.78
C LEU A 12 4.02 6.65 -20.51
N MET A 13 2.91 6.17 -19.93
CA MET A 13 2.36 6.72 -18.69
C MET A 13 3.30 6.56 -17.48
N ARG A 14 4.17 5.54 -17.48
CA ARG A 14 5.22 5.38 -16.45
C ARG A 14 6.39 6.36 -16.60
N ARG A 15 6.56 6.99 -17.78
CA ARG A 15 7.67 7.90 -18.09
C ARG A 15 7.27 9.36 -18.08
N LEU A 16 6.02 9.66 -18.43
CA LEU A 16 5.53 11.04 -18.44
C LEU A 16 5.43 11.61 -17.02
N PRO A 17 5.52 12.95 -16.86
CA PRO A 17 5.42 13.58 -15.55
C PRO A 17 4.08 13.25 -14.86
N PRO A 18 4.10 12.65 -13.65
CA PRO A 18 2.88 12.22 -12.97
C PRO A 18 1.98 13.38 -12.53
N GLN A 19 2.52 14.61 -12.48
CA GLN A 19 1.73 15.81 -12.16
C GLN A 19 0.72 16.18 -13.25
N GLN A 20 0.89 15.65 -14.46
CA GLN A 20 0.02 15.91 -15.61
C GLN A 20 -0.76 14.65 -16.03
N ILE A 21 -0.90 13.67 -15.13
CA ILE A 21 -1.49 12.36 -15.45
C ILE A 21 -2.87 12.46 -16.10
N GLU A 22 -3.76 13.32 -15.60
CA GLU A 22 -5.10 13.52 -16.17
C GLU A 22 -5.04 14.04 -17.62
N ARG A 23 -4.17 15.00 -17.88
CA ARG A 23 -3.98 15.58 -19.22
C ARG A 23 -3.32 14.58 -20.17
N ASN A 24 -2.31 13.87 -19.68
CA ASN A 24 -1.58 12.86 -20.45
C ASN A 24 -2.52 11.72 -20.85
N LEU A 25 -3.37 11.26 -19.93
CA LEU A 25 -4.38 10.25 -20.21
C LEU A 25 -5.40 10.77 -21.23
N GLY A 26 -5.92 11.99 -21.06
CA GLY A 26 -6.83 12.60 -22.05
C GLY A 26 -6.25 12.63 -23.47
N HIS A 27 -5.01 13.10 -23.62
CA HIS A 27 -4.35 13.09 -24.94
C HIS A 27 -4.08 11.68 -25.48
N LEU A 28 -3.85 10.70 -24.60
CA LEU A 28 -3.61 9.32 -25.00
C LEU A 28 -4.91 8.64 -25.48
N LEU A 29 -6.04 8.97 -24.85
CA LEU A 29 -7.37 8.56 -25.29
C LEU A 29 -7.73 9.19 -26.64
N ASP A 30 -7.38 10.46 -26.87
CA ASP A 30 -7.57 11.12 -28.16
C ASP A 30 -6.72 10.48 -29.27
N LEU A 31 -5.52 10.01 -28.93
CA LEU A 31 -4.58 9.40 -29.88
C LEU A 31 -4.96 7.96 -30.24
N VAL A 32 -5.42 7.17 -29.26
CA VAL A 32 -5.78 5.77 -29.44
C VAL A 32 -7.14 5.49 -28.78
N PRO A 33 -8.25 5.90 -29.41
CA PRO A 33 -9.59 5.75 -28.83
C PRO A 33 -10.00 4.28 -28.65
N ASP A 34 -9.44 3.37 -29.48
CA ASP A 34 -9.72 1.93 -29.41
C ASP A 34 -9.27 1.29 -28.08
N LEU A 35 -8.33 1.92 -27.35
CA LEU A 35 -7.83 1.44 -26.06
C LEU A 35 -8.46 2.16 -24.87
N CYS A 36 -9.56 2.89 -25.06
CA CYS A 36 -10.14 3.74 -24.03
C CYS A 36 -10.48 2.97 -22.74
N GLU A 37 -11.22 1.85 -22.87
CA GLU A 37 -11.64 1.04 -21.71
C GLU A 37 -10.45 0.37 -21.01
N ASP A 38 -9.49 -0.17 -21.78
CA ASP A 38 -8.30 -0.81 -21.25
C ASP A 38 -7.40 0.20 -20.51
N LEU A 39 -7.26 1.42 -21.03
CA LEU A 39 -6.46 2.47 -20.40
C LEU A 39 -7.10 3.02 -19.14
N LEU A 40 -8.41 3.27 -19.15
CA LEU A 40 -9.13 3.73 -17.96
C LEU A 40 -9.12 2.67 -16.84
N SER A 41 -9.20 1.39 -17.18
CA SER A 41 -9.13 0.31 -16.19
C SER A 41 -7.72 0.01 -15.67
N SER A 42 -6.68 0.33 -16.45
CA SER A 42 -5.28 -0.01 -16.12
C SER A 42 -4.45 1.16 -15.58
N VAL A 43 -4.85 2.41 -15.84
CA VAL A 43 -4.10 3.61 -15.44
C VAL A 43 -4.80 4.29 -14.27
N ASP A 44 -4.23 4.11 -13.08
CA ASP A 44 -4.73 4.77 -11.89
C ASP A 44 -4.64 6.31 -12.02
N GLN A 45 -5.72 7.00 -11.66
CA GLN A 45 -5.81 8.47 -11.62
C GLN A 45 -5.86 9.02 -10.18
N PRO A 46 -5.46 10.28 -9.94
CA PRO A 46 -5.63 10.93 -8.65
C PRO A 46 -7.10 10.95 -8.23
N LEU A 47 -7.36 10.53 -7.00
CA LEU A 47 -8.73 10.42 -6.48
C LEU A 47 -9.37 11.79 -6.35
N LYS A 48 -10.62 11.90 -6.81
CA LYS A 48 -11.45 13.11 -6.66
C LYS A 48 -12.43 12.93 -5.51
N VAL A 49 -12.78 14.04 -4.86
CA VAL A 49 -13.74 14.04 -3.75
C VAL A 49 -15.06 14.56 -4.28
N ALA A 50 -16.13 13.82 -4.04
CA ALA A 50 -17.51 14.25 -4.23
C ALA A 50 -18.23 14.26 -2.88
N ARG A 51 -19.40 14.91 -2.84
CA ARG A 51 -20.25 14.97 -1.65
C ARG A 51 -21.61 14.41 -1.97
N ASP A 52 -22.02 13.42 -1.20
CA ASP A 52 -23.33 12.82 -1.32
C ASP A 52 -24.39 13.80 -0.83
N LYS A 53 -25.34 14.13 -1.71
CA LYS A 53 -26.41 15.09 -1.44
C LYS A 53 -27.39 14.61 -0.37
N GLN A 54 -27.54 13.31 -0.16
CA GLN A 54 -28.48 12.75 0.82
C GLN A 54 -27.85 12.62 2.20
N SER A 55 -26.68 11.98 2.28
CA SER A 55 -26.00 11.74 3.55
C SER A 55 -25.17 12.94 4.03
N GLY A 56 -24.84 13.88 3.13
CA GLY A 56 -23.96 15.01 3.40
C GLY A 56 -22.48 14.64 3.56
N LYS A 57 -22.14 13.34 3.40
CA LYS A 57 -20.79 12.80 3.59
C LYS A 57 -19.99 12.87 2.29
N GLU A 58 -18.68 13.02 2.45
CA GLU A 58 -17.74 12.98 1.33
C GLU A 58 -17.43 11.55 0.93
N TYR A 59 -17.21 11.33 -0.37
CA TYR A 59 -16.80 10.05 -0.94
C TYR A 59 -15.81 10.26 -2.09
N LEU A 60 -15.08 9.20 -2.43
CA LEU A 60 -14.02 9.22 -3.43
C LEU A 60 -14.51 8.68 -4.76
N LEU A 61 -14.12 9.36 -5.83
CA LEU A 61 -14.42 9.00 -7.21
C LEU A 61 -13.24 8.23 -7.81
N CYS A 62 -13.55 7.12 -8.46
CA CYS A 62 -12.65 6.31 -9.26
C CYS A 62 -13.44 5.65 -10.39
N ASP A 63 -12.76 4.97 -11.31
CA ASP A 63 -13.45 4.28 -12.40
C ASP A 63 -14.29 3.09 -11.91
N TYR A 64 -13.94 2.48 -10.76
CA TYR A 64 -14.70 1.34 -10.20
C TYR A 64 -16.07 1.69 -9.61
N ASN A 65 -16.35 2.97 -9.34
CA ASN A 65 -17.68 3.43 -8.90
C ASN A 65 -18.35 4.34 -9.92
N ARG A 66 -17.84 4.36 -11.15
CA ARG A 66 -18.35 5.14 -12.27
C ARG A 66 -19.22 4.27 -13.16
N ASP A 67 -20.32 4.84 -13.63
CA ASP A 67 -21.13 4.28 -14.71
C ASP A 67 -21.54 5.44 -15.63
N GLY A 68 -21.15 5.37 -16.91
CA GLY A 68 -21.22 6.50 -17.83
C GLY A 68 -20.50 7.73 -17.25
N ASP A 69 -21.25 8.80 -16.99
CA ASP A 69 -20.75 10.05 -16.38
C ASP A 69 -21.19 10.25 -14.93
N SER A 70 -21.77 9.22 -14.32
CA SER A 70 -22.26 9.26 -12.95
C SER A 70 -21.43 8.40 -12.01
N TYR A 71 -21.42 8.78 -10.73
CA TYR A 71 -20.67 8.05 -9.71
C TYR A 71 -21.56 7.61 -8.56
N ARG A 72 -21.43 6.35 -8.16
CA ARG A 72 -22.18 5.76 -7.03
C ARG A 72 -21.59 6.20 -5.70
N SER A 73 -22.44 6.75 -4.83
CA SER A 73 -22.09 7.03 -3.44
C SER A 73 -22.10 5.75 -2.59
N PRO A 74 -21.08 5.49 -1.75
CA PRO A 74 -21.07 4.34 -0.87
C PRO A 74 -22.06 4.50 0.30
N TRP A 75 -22.54 5.71 0.56
CA TRP A 75 -23.44 6.01 1.69
C TRP A 75 -24.90 5.81 1.30
N SER A 76 -25.37 6.50 0.27
CA SER A 76 -26.76 6.41 -0.22
C SER A 76 -27.01 5.27 -1.22
N ASN A 77 -25.95 4.67 -1.77
CA ASN A 77 -26.01 3.71 -2.87
C ASN A 77 -26.63 4.27 -4.17
N GLN A 78 -26.61 5.60 -4.34
CA GLN A 78 -27.18 6.26 -5.52
C GLN A 78 -26.10 6.89 -6.38
N TYR A 79 -26.37 6.95 -7.67
CA TYR A 79 -25.55 7.62 -8.66
C TYR A 79 -25.82 9.13 -8.67
N ASP A 80 -24.77 9.93 -8.83
CA ASP A 80 -24.86 11.37 -9.11
C ASP A 80 -24.02 11.70 -10.37
N PRO A 81 -24.63 12.24 -11.45
CA PRO A 81 -26.07 12.43 -11.67
C PRO A 81 -26.92 11.14 -11.57
N PRO A 82 -28.23 11.21 -11.25
CA PRO A 82 -29.08 10.04 -11.13
C PRO A 82 -29.10 9.19 -12.41
N LEU A 83 -28.97 7.88 -12.26
CA LEU A 83 -29.11 6.87 -13.31
C LEU A 83 -30.10 5.80 -12.84
N ASP A 84 -30.95 5.35 -13.77
CA ASP A 84 -31.97 4.34 -13.49
C ASP A 84 -31.44 2.90 -13.70
N ASP A 85 -30.40 2.73 -14.52
CA ASP A 85 -29.82 1.45 -14.94
C ASP A 85 -28.35 1.26 -14.49
N GLY A 86 -27.91 2.04 -13.49
CA GLY A 86 -26.54 1.96 -12.97
C GLY A 86 -26.23 0.62 -12.29
N ASN A 87 -24.99 0.13 -12.45
CA ASN A 87 -24.57 -1.11 -11.84
C ASN A 87 -24.56 -1.05 -10.29
N VAL A 88 -25.34 -1.91 -9.63
CA VAL A 88 -25.42 -1.97 -8.17
C VAL A 88 -25.05 -3.36 -7.65
N PRO A 89 -24.32 -3.45 -6.53
CA PRO A 89 -23.98 -4.74 -5.94
C PRO A 89 -25.23 -5.47 -5.44
N SER A 90 -25.16 -6.80 -5.39
CA SER A 90 -26.18 -7.65 -4.80
C SER A 90 -26.47 -7.26 -3.33
N GLU A 91 -27.68 -7.51 -2.84
CA GLU A 91 -28.09 -7.08 -1.48
C GLU A 91 -27.14 -7.59 -0.38
N LYS A 92 -26.65 -8.83 -0.53
CA LYS A 92 -25.67 -9.42 0.39
C LYS A 92 -24.32 -8.69 0.34
N LEU A 93 -23.84 -8.40 -0.87
CA LEU A 93 -22.57 -7.72 -1.07
C LEU A 93 -22.65 -6.25 -0.64
N ARG A 94 -23.80 -5.60 -0.83
CA ARG A 94 -24.07 -4.24 -0.35
C ARG A 94 -23.98 -4.15 1.17
N GLN A 95 -24.51 -5.14 1.89
CA GLN A 95 -24.37 -5.15 3.35
C GLN A 95 -22.89 -5.26 3.77
N LEU A 96 -22.13 -6.11 3.09
CA LEU A 96 -20.69 -6.23 3.29
C LEU A 96 -19.94 -4.93 2.97
N GLU A 97 -20.35 -4.21 1.91
CA GLU A 97 -19.79 -2.93 1.50
C GLU A 97 -20.02 -1.85 2.56
N ILE A 98 -21.20 -1.82 3.20
CA ILE A 98 -21.51 -0.89 4.30
C ILE A 98 -20.61 -1.16 5.51
N ASP A 99 -20.48 -2.42 5.90
CA ASP A 99 -19.63 -2.83 7.03
C ASP A 99 -18.15 -2.54 6.75
N ALA A 100 -17.69 -2.78 5.52
CA ALA A 100 -16.34 -2.46 5.09
C ALA A 100 -16.08 -0.95 5.10
N ASN A 101 -17.02 -0.12 4.60
CA ASN A 101 -16.90 1.34 4.67
C ASN A 101 -16.74 1.83 6.11
N HIS A 102 -17.48 1.26 7.06
CA HIS A 102 -17.35 1.59 8.47
C HIS A 102 -15.98 1.17 9.04
N ALA A 103 -15.52 -0.05 8.75
CA ALA A 103 -14.22 -0.53 9.20
C ALA A 103 -13.05 0.31 8.66
N PHE A 104 -13.06 0.64 7.37
CA PHE A 104 -12.01 1.45 6.74
C PHE A 104 -12.09 2.93 7.12
N HIS A 105 -13.26 3.44 7.49
CA HIS A 105 -13.38 4.76 8.10
C HIS A 105 -12.63 4.85 9.43
N LEU A 106 -12.75 3.83 10.29
CA LEU A 106 -12.00 3.76 11.55
C LEU A 106 -10.49 3.58 11.31
N TYR A 107 -10.12 2.72 10.36
CA TYR A 107 -8.72 2.57 9.93
C TYR A 107 -8.11 3.91 9.52
N ARG A 108 -8.82 4.68 8.67
CA ARG A 108 -8.38 6.01 8.23
C ARG A 108 -8.20 6.96 9.41
N GLU A 109 -9.16 7.02 10.33
CA GLU A 109 -9.05 7.89 11.52
C GLU A 109 -7.81 7.55 12.37
N MET A 110 -7.54 6.26 12.60
CA MET A 110 -6.40 5.82 13.40
C MET A 110 -5.04 6.08 12.74
N TYR A 111 -4.93 5.94 11.41
CA TYR A 111 -3.65 6.02 10.70
C TYR A 111 -3.37 7.37 10.05
N PHE A 112 -4.41 8.07 9.60
CA PHE A 112 -4.28 9.30 8.83
C PHE A 112 -4.79 10.52 9.58
N GLU A 113 -5.51 10.37 10.71
CA GLU A 113 -6.04 11.49 11.51
C GLU A 113 -6.74 12.54 10.61
N GLY A 114 -7.69 12.09 9.79
CA GLY A 114 -8.41 12.91 8.80
C GLY A 114 -8.37 12.33 7.37
N GLY A 115 -8.76 13.15 6.39
CA GLY A 115 -8.94 12.71 5.00
C GLY A 115 -10.30 12.05 4.73
N VAL A 116 -10.44 11.44 3.55
CA VAL A 116 -11.66 10.76 3.09
C VAL A 116 -11.33 9.32 2.75
N SER A 117 -12.26 8.40 3.01
CA SER A 117 -12.15 7.00 2.60
C SER A 117 -13.46 6.54 1.97
N SER A 118 -13.39 5.63 1.02
CA SER A 118 -14.56 5.01 0.39
C SER A 118 -14.25 3.59 -0.03
N VAL A 119 -15.23 2.69 0.11
CA VAL A 119 -15.10 1.30 -0.31
C VAL A 119 -16.25 0.98 -1.25
N TYR A 120 -15.93 0.32 -2.37
CA TYR A 120 -16.90 -0.15 -3.34
C TYR A 120 -16.67 -1.61 -3.66
N PHE A 121 -17.72 -2.42 -3.66
CA PHE A 121 -17.72 -3.82 -4.06
C PHE A 121 -18.61 -4.03 -5.28
N TRP A 122 -18.26 -5.04 -6.08
CA TRP A 122 -19.04 -5.53 -7.21
C TRP A 122 -18.95 -7.04 -7.31
N ASP A 123 -20.04 -7.66 -7.79
CA ASP A 123 -20.15 -9.10 -7.93
C ASP A 123 -19.31 -9.61 -9.12
N LEU A 124 -18.78 -10.83 -9.00
CA LEU A 124 -18.12 -11.57 -10.08
C LEU A 124 -18.81 -12.93 -10.24
N ASP A 125 -18.61 -13.61 -11.37
CA ASP A 125 -19.18 -14.95 -11.61
C ASP A 125 -18.78 -15.98 -10.52
N HIS A 126 -17.57 -15.86 -9.99
CA HIS A 126 -16.98 -16.78 -9.01
C HIS A 126 -16.41 -16.05 -7.79
N GLY A 127 -17.19 -15.13 -7.22
CA GLY A 127 -16.88 -14.42 -5.99
C GLY A 127 -17.25 -12.94 -6.08
N PHE A 128 -16.37 -12.06 -5.62
CA PHE A 128 -16.58 -10.61 -5.72
C PHE A 128 -15.24 -9.89 -5.78
N ALA A 129 -15.26 -8.63 -6.21
CA ALA A 129 -14.11 -7.76 -6.12
C ALA A 129 -14.50 -6.44 -5.48
N GLY A 130 -13.47 -5.69 -5.13
CA GLY A 130 -13.62 -4.47 -4.36
C GLY A 130 -12.48 -3.51 -4.53
N VAL A 131 -12.76 -2.25 -4.27
CA VAL A 131 -11.75 -1.21 -4.15
C VAL A 131 -11.89 -0.49 -2.82
N ILE A 132 -10.77 -0.27 -2.15
CA ILE A 132 -10.65 0.56 -0.95
C ILE A 132 -9.83 1.78 -1.34
N LEU A 133 -10.41 2.95 -1.11
CA LEU A 133 -9.83 4.24 -1.47
C LEU A 133 -9.59 5.05 -0.21
N ILE A 134 -8.40 5.66 -0.11
CA ILE A 134 -8.07 6.60 0.96
C ILE A 134 -7.39 7.80 0.32
N LYS A 135 -7.90 9.00 0.60
CA LYS A 135 -7.30 10.26 0.21
C LYS A 135 -7.02 11.10 1.44
N LYS A 136 -5.76 11.48 1.64
CA LYS A 136 -5.36 12.48 2.64
C LYS A 136 -4.67 13.65 1.94
N VAL A 137 -5.32 14.81 2.02
CA VAL A 137 -4.70 16.07 1.66
C VAL A 137 -3.98 16.60 2.90
N GLY A 138 -2.73 17.02 2.73
CA GLY A 138 -1.97 17.67 3.79
C GLY A 138 -2.67 18.96 4.24
N ASP A 139 -2.69 19.19 5.55
CA ASP A 139 -3.21 20.37 6.22
C ASP A 139 -2.56 21.70 5.75
N GLY A 140 -1.42 21.60 5.06
CA GLY A 140 -0.87 22.68 4.29
C GLY A 140 -0.41 23.82 5.19
N SER A 141 0.69 23.61 5.92
CA SER A 141 1.55 24.76 6.22
C SER A 141 1.81 25.47 4.87
N LYS A 142 1.60 26.79 4.77
CA LYS A 142 1.54 27.55 3.49
C LYS A 142 2.68 27.29 2.49
N LYS A 143 3.77 26.65 2.92
CA LYS A 143 4.98 26.35 2.16
C LYS A 143 5.11 24.91 1.67
N ILE A 144 4.35 23.96 2.22
CA ILE A 144 4.43 22.53 1.86
C ILE A 144 3.01 22.02 1.61
N LYS A 145 2.73 21.67 0.36
CA LYS A 145 1.51 20.98 -0.05
C LYS A 145 1.83 19.50 -0.24
N GLY A 146 0.92 18.64 0.16
CA GLY A 146 1.06 17.20 0.00
C GLY A 146 -0.30 16.55 -0.22
N CYS A 147 -0.31 15.49 -1.02
CA CYS A 147 -1.47 14.63 -1.21
C CYS A 147 -1.01 13.17 -1.18
N TRP A 148 -1.76 12.35 -0.45
CA TRP A 148 -1.62 10.91 -0.41
C TRP A 148 -2.90 10.30 -0.93
N ASP A 149 -2.78 9.43 -1.93
CA ASP A 149 -3.87 8.64 -2.49
C ASP A 149 -3.50 7.16 -2.40
N SER A 150 -4.30 6.36 -1.68
CA SER A 150 -4.21 4.90 -1.67
C SER A 150 -5.37 4.31 -2.43
N ILE A 151 -5.06 3.37 -3.32
CA ILE A 151 -6.02 2.57 -4.09
C ILE A 151 -5.66 1.11 -3.85
N HIS A 152 -6.56 0.37 -3.19
CA HIS A 152 -6.41 -1.06 -2.96
C HIS A 152 -7.51 -1.80 -3.69
N VAL A 153 -7.16 -2.48 -4.76
CA VAL A 153 -8.08 -3.36 -5.51
C VAL A 153 -7.91 -4.77 -4.97
N VAL A 154 -9.00 -5.35 -4.47
CA VAL A 154 -9.07 -6.72 -3.98
C VAL A 154 -9.97 -7.55 -4.87
N GLU A 155 -9.47 -8.70 -5.29
CA GLU A 155 -10.24 -9.72 -6.01
C GLU A 155 -10.35 -10.94 -5.10
N VAL A 156 -11.57 -11.42 -4.89
CA VAL A 156 -11.90 -12.58 -4.05
C VAL A 156 -12.54 -13.64 -4.91
N GLN A 157 -11.82 -14.72 -5.15
CA GLN A 157 -12.34 -15.89 -5.85
C GLN A 157 -12.75 -16.97 -4.85
N GLU A 158 -14.05 -17.25 -4.77
CA GLU A 158 -14.57 -18.28 -3.87
C GLU A 158 -14.39 -19.66 -4.50
N LYS A 159 -13.72 -20.59 -3.79
CA LYS A 159 -13.56 -21.96 -4.28
C LYS A 159 -14.88 -22.71 -4.13
N SER A 160 -15.14 -23.69 -5.00
CA SER A 160 -16.42 -24.42 -5.14
C SER A 160 -16.93 -25.09 -3.85
N GLY A 161 -16.08 -25.25 -2.83
CA GLY A 161 -16.44 -25.78 -1.52
C GLY A 161 -16.83 -24.74 -0.47
N GLY A 162 -16.84 -23.44 -0.79
CA GLY A 162 -17.25 -22.31 0.08
C GLY A 162 -16.41 -22.09 1.34
N ARG A 163 -15.45 -22.98 1.63
CA ARG A 163 -14.62 -22.96 2.86
C ARG A 163 -13.29 -22.24 2.69
N ASN A 164 -12.90 -21.93 1.46
CA ASN A 164 -11.66 -21.24 1.14
C ASN A 164 -11.91 -20.26 -0.01
N ALA A 165 -11.25 -19.11 0.04
CA ALA A 165 -11.21 -18.16 -1.05
C ALA A 165 -9.75 -17.79 -1.36
N HIS A 166 -9.51 -17.49 -2.63
CA HIS A 166 -8.26 -16.92 -3.11
C HIS A 166 -8.39 -15.40 -3.13
N TYR A 167 -7.45 -14.71 -2.50
CA TYR A 167 -7.43 -13.25 -2.41
C TYR A 167 -6.24 -12.72 -3.18
N LYS A 168 -6.50 -11.74 -4.04
CA LYS A 168 -5.49 -10.99 -4.77
C LYS A 168 -5.66 -9.52 -4.46
N LEU A 169 -4.64 -8.93 -3.84
CA LEU A 169 -4.63 -7.53 -3.43
C LEU A 169 -3.59 -6.78 -4.23
N THR A 170 -4.05 -5.85 -5.07
CA THR A 170 -3.22 -4.91 -5.82
C THR A 170 -3.36 -3.55 -5.16
N THR A 171 -2.27 -3.03 -4.60
CA THR A 171 -2.22 -1.72 -3.96
C THR A 171 -1.38 -0.76 -4.78
N THR A 172 -1.97 0.35 -5.18
CA THR A 172 -1.27 1.52 -5.70
C THR A 172 -1.33 2.64 -4.66
N VAL A 173 -0.17 3.23 -4.36
CA VAL A 173 -0.10 4.47 -3.57
C VAL A 173 0.51 5.55 -4.44
N MET A 174 -0.19 6.68 -4.56
CA MET A 174 0.34 7.90 -5.14
C MET A 174 0.69 8.89 -4.05
N LEU A 175 1.88 9.44 -4.16
CA LEU A 175 2.34 10.50 -3.28
C LEU A 175 2.71 11.70 -4.14
N TRP A 176 2.19 12.85 -3.77
CA TRP A 176 2.60 14.13 -4.34
C TRP A 176 2.96 15.09 -3.22
N LEU A 177 4.12 15.75 -3.36
CA LEU A 177 4.67 16.71 -2.43
C LEU A 177 5.20 17.90 -3.23
N GLN A 178 4.75 19.09 -2.87
CA GLN A 178 5.26 20.35 -3.39
C GLN A 178 5.72 21.22 -2.24
N THR A 179 6.99 21.62 -2.27
CA THR A 179 7.54 22.60 -1.34
C THR A 179 7.95 23.85 -2.08
N ASN A 180 7.62 25.00 -1.51
CA ASN A 180 8.08 26.30 -1.99
C ASN A 180 8.76 27.04 -0.83
N LYS A 181 10.10 27.07 -0.86
CA LYS A 181 10.93 27.78 0.11
C LYS A 181 11.90 28.68 -0.64
N GLN A 182 12.21 29.85 -0.08
CA GLN A 182 13.13 30.81 -0.70
C GLN A 182 14.53 30.21 -0.96
N SER A 183 15.02 29.35 -0.07
CA SER A 183 16.35 28.75 -0.19
C SER A 183 16.46 27.61 -1.20
N SER A 184 15.40 26.82 -1.37
CA SER A 184 15.39 25.65 -2.26
C SER A 184 14.64 25.87 -3.57
N GLY A 185 13.99 27.03 -3.72
CA GLY A 185 13.02 27.27 -4.79
C GLY A 185 11.78 26.39 -4.66
N THR A 186 11.11 26.18 -5.79
CA THR A 186 9.98 25.24 -5.89
C THR A 186 10.49 23.85 -6.23
N MET A 187 10.18 22.88 -5.38
CA MET A 187 10.49 21.47 -5.60
C MET A 187 9.20 20.68 -5.62
N ASN A 188 9.02 19.91 -6.70
CA ASN A 188 7.89 19.01 -6.88
C ASN A 188 8.41 17.58 -6.89
N LEU A 189 7.89 16.77 -5.99
CA LEU A 189 8.14 15.34 -5.91
C LEU A 189 6.80 14.64 -6.08
N GLY A 190 6.69 13.76 -7.06
CA GLY A 190 5.45 13.04 -7.30
C GLY A 190 5.69 11.75 -8.05
N GLY A 191 4.77 10.80 -7.89
CA GLY A 191 4.86 9.47 -8.45
C GLY A 191 4.01 8.48 -7.69
N SER A 192 3.99 7.25 -8.19
CA SER A 192 3.20 6.16 -7.65
C SER A 192 4.06 4.92 -7.42
N LEU A 193 3.62 4.06 -6.50
CA LEU A 193 4.18 2.73 -6.30
C LEU A 193 3.04 1.72 -6.23
N THR A 194 3.11 0.71 -7.09
CA THR A 194 2.15 -0.39 -7.12
C THR A 194 2.80 -1.68 -6.65
N ARG A 195 2.10 -2.45 -5.81
CA ARG A 195 2.49 -3.80 -5.35
C ARG A 195 1.30 -4.72 -5.35
N GLN A 196 1.56 -6.00 -5.61
CA GLN A 196 0.55 -7.05 -5.62
C GLN A 196 0.95 -8.17 -4.65
N ILE A 197 -0.04 -8.71 -3.93
CA ILE A 197 0.09 -9.86 -3.04
C ILE A 197 -1.11 -10.78 -3.27
N GLU A 198 -0.85 -12.09 -3.26
CA GLU A 198 -1.87 -13.13 -3.42
C GLU A 198 -1.78 -14.13 -2.26
N GLY A 199 -2.92 -14.72 -1.89
CA GLY A 199 -2.95 -15.75 -0.86
C GLY A 199 -4.31 -16.40 -0.70
N ASP A 200 -4.30 -17.67 -0.31
CA ASP A 200 -5.51 -18.41 0.04
C ASP A 200 -5.84 -18.27 1.52
N SER A 201 -7.11 -18.11 1.85
CA SER A 201 -7.57 -18.10 3.25
C SER A 201 -8.91 -18.81 3.42
N ALA A 202 -9.07 -19.43 4.59
CA ALA A 202 -10.30 -20.12 4.96
C ALA A 202 -11.42 -19.12 5.26
N VAL A 203 -12.61 -19.41 4.73
CA VAL A 203 -13.83 -18.61 4.85
C VAL A 203 -14.80 -19.38 5.74
N THR A 204 -15.28 -18.73 6.81
CA THR A 204 -16.24 -19.30 7.76
C THR A 204 -17.62 -18.67 7.65
N ASP A 205 -17.66 -17.37 7.31
CA ASP A 205 -18.86 -16.53 7.23
C ASP A 205 -18.58 -15.29 6.35
N ALA A 206 -19.61 -14.52 5.99
CA ALA A 206 -19.44 -13.33 5.15
C ALA A 206 -18.44 -12.32 5.77
N PHE A 207 -18.48 -12.14 7.09
CA PHE A 207 -17.53 -11.30 7.83
C PHE A 207 -16.09 -11.81 7.77
N SER A 208 -15.87 -13.12 7.59
CA SER A 208 -14.52 -13.66 7.40
C SER A 208 -13.84 -13.14 6.14
N HIS A 209 -14.58 -12.72 5.11
CA HIS A 209 -13.94 -12.07 3.96
C HIS A 209 -13.30 -10.74 4.36
N ILE A 210 -14.02 -9.87 5.07
CA ILE A 210 -13.46 -8.61 5.57
C ILE A 210 -12.25 -8.89 6.49
N ALA A 211 -12.36 -9.87 7.38
CA ALA A 211 -11.27 -10.25 8.28
C ALA A 211 -10.06 -10.87 7.54
N ASN A 212 -10.28 -11.65 6.48
CA ASN A 212 -9.22 -12.25 5.68
C ASN A 212 -8.53 -11.25 4.76
N ILE A 213 -9.28 -10.28 4.22
CA ILE A 213 -8.74 -9.07 3.58
C ILE A 213 -7.88 -8.28 4.57
N GLY A 214 -8.00 -8.53 5.88
CA GLY A 214 -7.19 -7.95 6.94
C GLY A 214 -6.26 -8.90 7.71
N LYS A 215 -5.94 -10.12 7.24
CA LYS A 215 -5.01 -11.05 7.96
C LYS A 215 -3.54 -10.71 7.69
N ASP A 216 -2.52 -11.37 8.26
CA ASP A 216 -1.08 -11.17 7.91
C ASP A 216 -0.62 -12.25 6.91
N GLY A 217 0.22 -11.87 5.93
CA GLY A 217 0.93 -12.78 5.01
C GLY A 217 1.95 -13.73 5.68
N ARG A 218 2.04 -13.75 7.02
CA ARG A 218 2.89 -14.68 7.80
C ARG A 218 2.15 -15.72 8.63
N GLY A 219 0.86 -15.99 8.35
CA GLY A 219 0.18 -17.19 8.86
C GLY A 219 0.17 -17.37 10.37
N LYS A 220 0.43 -16.31 11.15
CA LYS A 220 0.41 -16.35 12.62
C LYS A 220 -0.72 -15.48 13.11
N LEU A 221 -1.89 -16.11 13.20
CA LEU A 221 -2.99 -15.64 14.03
C LEU A 221 -2.46 -15.58 15.48
N GLN A 222 -2.09 -14.40 15.99
CA GLN A 222 -1.95 -14.24 17.42
C GLN A 222 -3.35 -14.37 18.02
N LYS A 223 -3.72 -15.61 18.37
CA LYS A 223 -4.82 -15.93 19.29
C LYS A 223 -4.44 -15.41 20.67
N LYS A 224 -4.45 -14.10 20.89
CA LYS A 224 -4.41 -13.54 22.24
C LYS A 224 -5.32 -12.32 22.29
N VAL A 225 -6.46 -12.56 22.94
CA VAL A 225 -7.49 -11.60 23.35
C VAL A 225 -8.47 -11.19 22.24
N MET A 226 -9.31 -12.15 21.83
CA MET A 226 -10.59 -11.81 21.19
C MET A 226 -11.58 -11.35 22.26
N LYS A 227 -11.66 -10.04 22.47
CA LYS A 227 -12.87 -9.39 22.96
C LYS A 227 -13.68 -8.90 21.75
N LYS A 228 -14.98 -9.02 21.88
CA LYS A 228 -16.01 -9.13 20.85
C LYS A 228 -16.34 -7.83 20.11
N GLU A 229 -15.48 -6.82 20.12
CA GLU A 229 -15.79 -5.52 19.53
C GLU A 229 -14.55 -4.98 18.82
N CYS A 230 -14.61 -4.96 17.50
CA CYS A 230 -13.91 -4.01 16.64
C CYS A 230 -12.37 -3.90 16.80
N LEU A 231 -11.54 -4.89 16.40
CA LEU A 231 -10.07 -4.71 16.37
C LEU A 231 -9.24 -5.80 15.62
N THR A 232 -9.66 -6.28 14.44
CA THR A 232 -8.78 -7.11 13.55
C THR A 232 -9.13 -6.98 12.06
N PHE A 233 -9.36 -5.76 11.55
CA PHE A 233 -10.03 -5.56 10.24
C PHE A 233 -9.16 -4.96 9.13
N ALA A 234 -7.86 -4.72 9.33
CA ALA A 234 -7.06 -3.95 8.36
C ALA A 234 -5.62 -4.43 8.10
N ASP A 235 -5.18 -5.61 8.55
CA ASP A 235 -3.73 -5.88 8.58
C ASP A 235 -3.06 -6.05 7.19
N TRP A 236 -3.70 -6.57 6.13
CA TRP A 236 -3.08 -6.61 4.78
C TRP A 236 -2.94 -5.24 4.13
N PRO A 237 -4.00 -4.43 3.98
CA PRO A 237 -3.88 -3.05 3.51
C PRO A 237 -2.87 -2.28 4.36
N GLN A 238 -2.92 -2.41 5.69
CA GLN A 238 -2.01 -1.75 6.60
C GLN A 238 -0.54 -2.19 6.44
N ASP A 239 -0.26 -3.49 6.36
CA ASP A 239 1.09 -4.00 6.18
C ASP A 239 1.64 -3.64 4.80
N MET A 240 0.80 -3.68 3.76
CA MET A 240 1.16 -3.22 2.44
C MET A 240 1.45 -1.72 2.45
N GLU A 241 0.59 -0.90 3.05
CA GLU A 241 0.81 0.54 3.20
C GLU A 241 2.06 0.84 4.00
N ASN A 242 2.34 0.12 5.09
CA ASN A 242 3.55 0.30 5.89
C ASN A 242 4.81 -0.04 5.08
N LYS A 243 4.80 -1.16 4.34
CA LYS A 243 5.91 -1.54 3.45
C LYS A 243 6.08 -0.54 2.31
N ILE A 244 4.99 -0.07 1.72
CA ILE A 244 4.97 0.94 0.66
C ILE A 244 5.47 2.28 1.20
N ARG A 245 5.01 2.72 2.37
CA ARG A 245 5.45 3.95 3.05
C ARG A 245 6.96 3.93 3.31
N SER A 246 7.50 2.81 3.81
CA SER A 246 8.95 2.65 3.98
C SER A 246 9.69 2.75 2.64
N THR A 247 9.18 2.06 1.61
CA THR A 247 9.79 2.10 0.27
C THR A 247 9.71 3.48 -0.37
N LEU A 248 8.58 4.19 -0.23
CA LEU A 248 8.39 5.55 -0.71
C LEU A 248 9.37 6.49 0.00
N ASN A 249 9.55 6.37 1.31
CA ASN A 249 10.51 7.17 2.06
C ASN A 249 11.94 7.00 1.50
N GLU A 250 12.37 5.76 1.28
CA GLU A 250 13.68 5.46 0.70
C GLU A 250 13.85 6.00 -0.73
N ILE A 251 12.83 5.90 -1.58
CA ILE A 251 12.89 6.38 -2.97
C ILE A 251 12.86 7.91 -3.00
N TYR A 252 11.89 8.54 -2.33
CA TYR A 252 11.61 9.98 -2.42
C TYR A 252 12.63 10.85 -1.70
N PHE A 253 13.21 10.38 -0.59
CA PHE A 253 14.14 11.18 0.21
C PHE A 253 15.57 10.60 0.20
N GLY A 254 15.72 9.31 -0.13
CA GLY A 254 17.03 8.69 -0.31
C GLY A 254 17.54 8.78 -1.74
N LYS A 255 16.90 8.07 -2.68
CA LYS A 255 17.41 7.95 -4.07
C LYS A 255 17.46 9.27 -4.82
N THR A 256 16.39 10.07 -4.77
CA THR A 256 16.34 11.40 -5.43
C THR A 256 17.45 12.33 -4.92
N ASN A 257 17.68 12.33 -3.60
CA ASN A 257 18.72 13.14 -2.97
C ASN A 257 20.13 12.65 -3.36
N ASN A 258 20.34 11.33 -3.41
CA ASN A 258 21.61 10.76 -3.88
C ASN A 258 21.90 11.13 -5.34
N ILE A 259 20.89 11.08 -6.23
CA ILE A 259 21.04 11.50 -7.63
C ILE A 259 21.38 12.99 -7.70
N LEU A 260 20.67 13.84 -6.94
CA LEU A 260 20.92 15.29 -6.91
C LEU A 260 22.35 15.60 -6.43
N ASN A 261 22.79 14.96 -5.35
CA ASN A 261 24.16 15.13 -4.83
C ASN A 261 25.22 14.54 -5.77
N GLY A 262 24.88 13.53 -6.57
CA GLY A 262 25.76 12.98 -7.60
C GLY A 262 25.93 13.91 -8.81
N LEU A 263 24.87 14.64 -9.19
CA LEU A 263 24.92 15.64 -10.27
C LEU A 263 25.69 16.90 -9.85
N ARG A 264 25.58 17.30 -8.59
CA ARG A 264 26.26 18.48 -8.04
C ARG A 264 26.64 18.24 -6.58
N SER A 265 27.84 17.71 -6.35
CA SER A 265 28.37 17.58 -5.00
C SER A 265 29.06 18.85 -4.55
N VAL A 266 28.83 19.24 -3.29
CA VAL A 266 29.60 20.31 -2.64
C VAL A 266 30.99 19.80 -2.24
N ASN A 267 31.08 18.50 -1.92
CA ASN A 267 32.34 17.83 -1.58
C ASN A 267 33.08 17.43 -2.86
N SER A 268 34.40 17.32 -2.77
CA SER A 268 35.20 16.87 -3.91
C SER A 268 34.88 15.42 -4.27
N LEU A 269 34.95 15.08 -5.55
CA LEU A 269 34.78 13.70 -6.04
C LEU A 269 35.77 12.71 -5.37
N ILE A 270 36.92 13.22 -4.91
CA ILE A 270 37.97 12.45 -4.24
C ILE A 270 37.50 12.03 -2.84
N GLU A 271 36.93 12.95 -2.06
CA GLU A 271 36.41 12.66 -0.72
C GLU A 271 35.22 11.70 -0.75
N LEU A 272 34.35 11.82 -1.75
CA LEU A 272 33.23 10.90 -1.92
C LEU A 272 33.69 9.46 -2.21
N LYS A 273 34.66 9.29 -3.12
CA LYS A 273 35.26 7.97 -3.41
C LYS A 273 35.97 7.40 -2.18
N ALA A 274 36.67 8.24 -1.41
CA ALA A 274 37.32 7.80 -0.18
C ALA A 274 36.31 7.33 0.88
N GLN A 275 35.19 8.05 1.07
CA GLN A 275 34.13 7.63 1.98
C GLN A 275 33.44 6.35 1.55
N GLU A 276 33.24 6.14 0.24
CA GLU A 276 32.60 4.93 -0.29
C GLU A 276 33.51 3.69 -0.13
N ALA A 277 34.83 3.86 -0.33
CA ALA A 277 35.82 2.83 -0.03
C ALA A 277 35.79 2.46 1.46
N VAL A 278 35.80 3.44 2.36
CA VAL A 278 35.72 3.22 3.82
C VAL A 278 34.42 2.52 4.22
N LYS A 279 33.28 2.90 3.64
CA LYS A 279 31.99 2.23 3.91
C LYS A 279 32.01 0.75 3.48
N THR A 280 32.60 0.47 2.32
CA THR A 280 32.70 -0.89 1.78
C THR A 280 33.63 -1.74 2.65
N GLU A 281 34.78 -1.20 3.06
CA GLU A 281 35.70 -1.86 3.99
C GLU A 281 35.05 -2.12 5.36
N LEU A 282 34.32 -1.16 5.90
CA LEU A 282 33.61 -1.30 7.17
C LEU A 282 32.51 -2.37 7.09
N ALA A 283 31.75 -2.40 6.01
CA ALA A 283 30.71 -3.43 5.80
C ALA A 283 31.32 -4.83 5.71
N GLN A 284 32.44 -4.98 5.01
CA GLN A 284 33.19 -6.24 4.93
C GLN A 284 33.78 -6.63 6.30
N ALA A 285 34.30 -5.68 7.07
CA ALA A 285 34.83 -5.91 8.40
C ALA A 285 33.74 -6.36 9.39
N LEU A 286 32.55 -5.76 9.32
CA LEU A 286 31.39 -6.14 10.12
C LEU A 286 30.87 -7.54 9.76
N GLN A 287 30.79 -7.89 8.47
CA GLN A 287 30.43 -9.25 8.05
C GLN A 287 31.45 -10.30 8.50
N LYS A 288 32.75 -9.99 8.43
CA LYS A 288 33.81 -10.88 8.95
C LYS A 288 33.68 -11.07 10.47
N ARG A 289 33.36 -10.01 11.21
CA ARG A 289 33.15 -10.06 12.65
C ARG A 289 31.92 -10.89 13.04
N GLN A 290 30.85 -10.84 12.23
CA GLN A 290 29.65 -11.67 12.43
C GLN A 290 29.93 -13.17 12.19
N LYS A 291 30.75 -13.50 11.19
CA LYS A 291 31.20 -14.89 10.94
C LYS A 291 32.19 -15.40 11.98
N GLY A 292 32.96 -14.52 12.63
CA GLY A 292 33.91 -14.88 13.69
C GLY A 292 33.29 -15.24 15.05
N ILE A 293 31.99 -15.04 15.26
CA ILE A 293 31.30 -15.34 16.53
C ILE A 293 30.75 -16.78 16.57
N VAL A 294 30.76 -17.51 15.45
CA VAL A 294 30.31 -18.92 15.39
C VAL A 294 31.51 -19.82 15.09
N CYS A 295 32.41 -19.98 16.06
CA CYS A 295 33.31 -21.14 16.17
C CYS A 295 34.12 -21.05 17.48
N VAL A 296 33.47 -21.29 18.62
CA VAL A 296 34.15 -21.94 19.74
C VAL A 296 33.55 -23.35 19.81
N PRO A 297 34.27 -24.41 19.41
CA PRO A 297 33.80 -25.76 19.65
C PRO A 297 33.68 -25.95 21.16
N LYS A 298 32.49 -26.32 21.63
CA LYS A 298 32.27 -26.88 22.98
C LYS A 298 33.08 -28.17 23.11
N MET A 299 34.37 -28.07 23.37
CA MET A 299 35.21 -29.24 23.59
C MET A 299 36.32 -28.99 24.60
N PHE A 300 36.10 -28.14 25.61
CA PHE A 300 36.97 -28.07 26.79
C PHE A 300 36.20 -27.49 27.99
N MET A 301 35.19 -28.22 28.47
CA MET A 301 34.58 -27.92 29.78
C MET A 301 33.99 -29.15 30.44
N PHE A 302 34.76 -30.26 30.49
CA PHE A 302 34.37 -31.45 31.26
C PHE A 302 35.51 -32.16 32.00
N SER A 303 36.69 -31.55 32.14
CA SER A 303 37.84 -32.19 32.83
C SER A 303 38.52 -31.37 33.92
N PHE A 304 37.95 -30.26 34.38
CA PHE A 304 38.58 -29.44 35.45
C PHE A 304 37.74 -29.25 36.71
N PHE A 305 36.58 -29.91 36.83
CA PHE A 305 35.69 -29.80 37.99
C PHE A 305 35.65 -31.05 38.88
N PHE A 306 36.62 -31.95 38.75
CA PHE A 306 36.73 -33.17 39.59
C PHE A 306 37.93 -33.17 40.55
N PHE A 307 38.70 -32.08 40.63
CA PHE A 307 39.92 -32.03 41.45
C PHE A 307 39.90 -31.03 42.61
N PHE A 308 38.76 -30.39 42.90
CA PHE A 308 38.66 -29.37 43.96
C PHE A 308 37.52 -29.55 44.98
N PHE A 309 36.87 -30.71 45.00
CA PHE A 309 35.85 -31.06 46.01
C PHE A 309 36.08 -32.49 46.54
N ASN A 310 37.26 -32.73 47.13
CA ASN A 310 37.47 -33.89 48.01
C ASN A 310 38.65 -33.68 48.98
N ARG A 311 38.65 -32.52 49.64
CA ARG A 311 39.42 -32.28 50.86
C ARG A 311 38.64 -31.23 51.65
N VAL A 312 38.43 -31.48 52.94
CA VAL A 312 37.55 -30.75 53.89
C VAL A 312 36.12 -31.31 54.01
N TYR A 313 36.00 -32.49 54.63
CA TYR A 313 35.17 -32.72 55.82
C TYR A 313 35.68 -33.99 56.56
N CYS A 314 35.66 -33.95 57.90
CA CYS A 314 35.99 -34.99 58.89
C CYS A 314 37.48 -35.21 59.29
N SER A 315 37.96 -34.37 60.20
CA SER A 315 38.72 -34.81 61.38
C SER A 315 38.46 -33.82 62.53
N ASN A 316 37.51 -34.19 63.38
CA ASN A 316 37.48 -34.05 64.84
C ASN A 316 36.14 -34.60 65.34
#